data_AF-A0A645FH18-F1
#
_entry.id   AF-A0A645FH18-F1
#
_cell.length_a   1.000
_cell.length_b   1.000
_cell.length_c   1.000
_cell.angle_alpha   90.00
_cell.angle_beta   90.00
_cell.angle_gamma   90.00
#
_symmetry.space_group_name_H-M   'P 1'
#
loop_
_entity.id
_entity.type
_entity.pdbx_description
1 polymer ?
#
loop_
_entity_poly.entity_id
_entity_poly.type
_entity_poly.pdbx_seq_one_letter_code
_entity_poly.pdbx_strand_id
1 'polypeptide(L)'
;MPCFSGETASSLDITELERAISDALTRFEPRIIPGTLQVSTDQQESVLDWHNVIGVRISAQIWAQPIPLELLLRTELDLESGLVEVRDLGSH
;
A
#
# COMPACT_ATOMS: atom_id res chain seq x y z
N MET A 1 16.44 -0.62 -10.11
CA MET A 1 15.74 -0.86 -8.83
C MET A 1 16.24 0.20 -7.87
N PRO A 2 15.40 1.13 -7.39
CA PRO A 2 15.86 2.09 -6.40
C PRO A 2 15.99 1.39 -5.04
N CYS A 3 16.98 1.81 -4.26
CA CYS A 3 17.25 1.31 -2.93
C CYS A 3 16.60 2.26 -1.93
N PHE A 4 15.52 1.86 -1.26
CA PHE A 4 14.83 2.67 -0.24
C PHE A 4 15.59 2.71 1.12
N SER A 5 16.90 2.50 1.13
CA SER A 5 17.69 2.50 2.37
C SER A 5 18.38 3.85 2.54
N GLY A 6 17.83 4.70 3.40
CA GLY A 6 18.49 5.91 3.91
C GLY A 6 17.97 7.26 3.43
N GLU A 7 16.93 7.31 2.59
CA GLU A 7 16.23 8.56 2.30
C GLU A 7 15.50 8.99 3.58
N THR A 8 15.89 10.14 4.12
CA THR A 8 15.37 10.65 5.40
C THR A 8 13.85 10.76 5.31
N ALA A 9 13.12 10.26 6.31
CA ALA A 9 11.66 10.22 6.39
C ALA A 9 10.95 11.59 6.14
N SER A 10 11.71 12.69 6.12
CA SER A 10 11.25 14.04 5.80
C SER A 10 10.92 14.31 4.33
N SER A 11 11.26 13.42 3.38
CA SER A 11 10.90 13.60 1.95
C SER A 11 10.44 12.34 1.24
N LEU A 12 9.85 11.38 1.96
CA LEU A 12 9.22 10.25 1.28
C LEU A 12 8.12 10.80 0.37
N ASP A 13 8.33 10.74 -0.94
CA ASP A 13 7.29 11.11 -1.90
C ASP A 13 6.24 10.02 -1.87
N ILE A 14 5.16 10.31 -1.17
CA ILE A 14 4.01 9.43 -1.00
C ILE A 14 3.44 9.01 -2.35
N THR A 15 3.55 9.89 -3.35
CA THR A 15 3.20 9.59 -4.74
C THR A 15 4.11 8.50 -5.32
N GLU A 16 5.41 8.54 -5.04
CA GLU A 16 6.35 7.51 -5.48
C GLU A 16 6.11 6.19 -4.76
N LEU A 17 5.76 6.22 -3.47
CA LEU A 17 5.39 5.02 -2.71
C LEU A 17 4.14 4.35 -3.30
N GLU A 18 3.07 5.11 -3.52
CA GLU A 18 1.83 4.60 -4.12
C GLU A 18 2.08 4.00 -5.50
N ARG A 19 2.89 4.67 -6.33
CA ARG A 19 3.30 4.16 -7.64
C ARG A 19 4.12 2.88 -7.53
N ALA A 20 5.10 2.83 -6.64
CA ALA A 20 5.94 1.66 -6.44
C ALA A 20 5.11 0.44 -6.00
N ILE A 21 4.15 0.63 -5.10
CA ILE A 21 3.22 -0.41 -4.66
C ILE A 21 2.32 -0.85 -5.83
N SER A 22 1.74 0.09 -6.57
CA SER A 22 0.87 -0.20 -7.71
C SER A 22 1.59 -0.99 -8.81
N ASP A 23 2.82 -0.58 -9.15
CA ASP A 23 3.66 -1.26 -10.14
C ASP A 23 4.06 -2.66 -9.68
N ALA A 24 4.41 -2.81 -8.41
CA ALA A 24 4.75 -4.11 -7.83
C ALA A 24 3.56 -5.06 -7.85
N LEU A 25 2.37 -4.62 -7.41
CA LEU A 25 1.16 -5.45 -7.42
C LEU A 25 0.74 -5.82 -8.84
N THR A 26 0.75 -4.87 -9.77
CA THR A 26 0.45 -5.14 -11.18
C THR A 26 1.40 -6.17 -11.78
N ARG A 27 2.68 -6.14 -11.38
CA ARG A 27 3.71 -7.05 -11.89
C ARG A 27 3.67 -8.43 -11.25
N PHE A 28 3.45 -8.51 -9.94
CA PHE A 28 3.60 -9.74 -9.16
C PHE A 28 2.27 -10.43 -8.82
N GLU A 29 1.13 -9.76 -8.97
CA GLU A 29 -0.21 -10.34 -8.78
C GLU A 29 -1.02 -10.37 -10.09
N PRO A 30 -0.75 -11.33 -10.99
CA PRO A 30 -1.41 -11.43 -12.30
C PRO A 30 -2.91 -11.75 -12.22
N ARG A 31 -3.42 -12.10 -11.02
CA ARG A 31 -4.85 -12.34 -10.79
C ARG A 31 -5.63 -11.04 -10.66
N ILE A 32 -4.97 -9.91 -10.39
CA ILE A 32 -5.63 -8.60 -10.32
C ILE A 32 -6.20 -8.24 -11.70
N ILE A 33 -7.45 -7.81 -11.71
CA ILE A 33 -8.13 -7.36 -12.93
C ILE A 33 -7.58 -5.97 -13.31
N PRO A 34 -7.05 -5.78 -14.54
CA PRO A 34 -6.53 -4.49 -14.98
C PRO A 34 -7.55 -3.37 -14.84
N GLY A 35 -7.11 -2.22 -14.33
CA GLY A 35 -7.98 -1.05 -14.11
C GLY A 35 -8.81 -1.09 -12.83
N THR A 36 -8.77 -2.17 -12.04
CA THR A 36 -9.46 -2.26 -10.75
C THR A 36 -8.58 -1.94 -9.55
N LEU A 37 -7.24 -1.99 -9.71
CA LEU A 37 -6.28 -1.67 -8.66
C LEU A 37 -6.33 -0.19 -8.31
N GLN A 38 -6.53 0.11 -7.03
CA GLN A 38 -6.43 1.43 -6.42
C GLN A 38 -5.50 1.33 -5.22
N VAL A 39 -4.57 2.27 -5.11
CA VAL A 39 -3.66 2.40 -3.97
C VAL A 39 -3.77 3.84 -3.49
N SER A 40 -4.01 4.02 -2.19
CA SER A 40 -4.15 5.34 -1.57
C SER A 40 -3.54 5.35 -0.18
N THR A 41 -2.85 6.41 0.17
CA THR A 41 -2.30 6.62 1.51
C THR A 41 -3.24 7.44 2.38
N ASP A 42 -3.34 7.05 3.65
CA ASP A 42 -4.10 7.77 4.68
C ASP A 42 -3.08 8.53 5.53
N GLN A 43 -2.80 9.78 5.14
CA GLN A 43 -2.00 10.69 5.96
C GLN A 43 -2.93 11.32 6.99
N GLN A 44 -2.81 10.92 8.26
CA GLN A 44 -3.42 11.72 9.32
C GLN A 44 -2.67 13.05 9.39
N GLU A 45 -3.30 14.13 8.94
CA GLU A 45 -2.79 15.52 8.93
C GLU A 45 -2.48 16.12 10.32
N SER A 46 -2.26 15.30 11.37
CA SER A 46 -1.89 15.81 12.68
C SER A 46 -0.37 15.96 12.77
N VAL A 47 0.12 17.09 12.28
CA VAL A 47 1.52 17.55 12.29
C VAL A 47 2.14 17.61 13.72
N LEU A 48 1.37 17.33 14.76
CA LEU A 48 1.77 17.48 16.16
C LEU A 48 2.10 16.15 16.88
N ASP A 49 1.75 14.99 16.34
CA ASP A 49 2.00 13.69 16.96
C ASP A 49 2.61 12.71 15.93
N TRP A 50 3.83 13.00 15.46
CA TRP A 50 4.57 12.12 14.54
C TRP A 50 5.02 10.86 15.28
N HIS A 51 4.16 9.85 15.35
CA HIS A 51 4.65 8.48 15.19
C HIS A 51 4.71 8.26 13.68
N ASN A 52 5.90 7.96 13.16
CA ASN A 52 6.27 8.00 11.75
C ASN A 52 5.59 6.87 10.93
N VAL A 53 4.26 6.77 11.00
CA VAL A 53 3.48 5.65 10.48
C VAL A 53 2.61 6.11 9.33
N ILE A 54 2.76 5.48 8.16
CA ILE A 54 1.92 5.72 6.99
C ILE A 54 0.94 4.55 6.84
N GLY A 55 -0.36 4.87 6.84
CA GLY A 55 -1.39 3.93 6.41
C GLY A 55 -1.47 3.91 4.89
N VAL A 56 -1.45 2.71 4.29
CA VAL A 56 -1.76 2.51 2.86
C VAL A 56 -2.98 1.61 2.76
N ARG A 57 -3.92 2.00 1.91
CA ARG A 57 -5.08 1.21 1.54
C ARG A 57 -4.92 0.77 0.09
N ILE A 58 -5.14 -0.52 -0.14
CA ILE A 58 -5.10 -1.13 -1.47
C ILE A 58 -6.46 -1.79 -1.70
N SER A 59 -7.11 -1.47 -2.81
CA SER A 59 -8.32 -2.16 -3.27
C SER A 59 -8.15 -2.66 -4.69
N ALA A 60 -8.69 -3.83 -4.99
CA ALA A 60 -8.68 -4.40 -6.33
C ALA A 60 -9.77 -5.46 -6.49
N GLN A 61 -10.06 -5.85 -7.73
CA GLN A 61 -10.73 -7.12 -7.99
C GLN A 61 -9.72 -8.15 -8.44
N ILE A 62 -9.83 -9.37 -7.93
CA ILE A 62 -9.01 -10.51 -8.33
C ILE A 62 -9.86 -11.58 -8.99
N TRP A 63 -9.32 -12.25 -10.01
CA TRP A 63 -9.94 -13.43 -10.59
C TRP A 63 -9.91 -14.59 -9.60
N ALA A 64 -11.10 -14.96 -9.13
CA ALA A 64 -11.36 -16.20 -8.43
C ALA A 64 -12.40 -17.02 -9.21
N GLN A 65 -12.44 -18.33 -8.97
CA GLN A 65 -13.47 -19.20 -9.55
C GLN A 65 -14.62 -19.34 -8.53
N PRO A 66 -15.89 -19.24 -8.96
CA PRO A 66 -16.37 -18.99 -10.33
C PRO A 66 -16.55 -17.51 -10.71
N ILE A 67 -16.38 -16.57 -9.77
CA ILE A 67 -16.58 -15.12 -9.96
C ILE A 67 -15.41 -14.30 -9.37
N PRO A 68 -15.16 -13.07 -9.87
CA PRO A 68 -14.20 -12.16 -9.26
C PRO A 68 -14.49 -11.89 -7.78
N LEU A 69 -13.44 -11.72 -6.99
CA LEU A 69 -13.49 -11.34 -5.58
C LEU A 69 -12.93 -9.94 -5.37
N GLU A 70 -13.50 -9.19 -4.44
CA GLU A 70 -12.95 -7.91 -3.99
C GLU A 70 -11.82 -8.13 -2.98
N LEU A 71 -10.66 -7.54 -3.25
CA LEU A 71 -9.48 -7.53 -2.39
C LEU A 71 -9.42 -6.16 -1.72
N LEU A 72 -9.38 -6.14 -0.38
CA LEU A 72 -9.19 -4.94 0.42
C LEU A 72 -8.06 -5.19 1.43
N LEU A 73 -6.95 -4.51 1.24
CA LEU A 73 -5.79 -4.60 2.12
C LEU A 73 -5.54 -3.23 2.75
N ARG A 74 -5.12 -3.26 4.02
CA ARG A 74 -4.58 -2.09 4.71
C ARG A 74 -3.21 -2.44 5.24
N THR A 75 -2.21 -1.64 4.89
CA THR A 75 -0.84 -1.80 5.39
C THR A 75 -0.44 -0.59 6.22
N GLU A 76 0.26 -0.81 7.31
CA GLU A 76 0.82 0.23 8.16
C GLU A 76 2.35 0.18 8.04
N LEU A 77 2.95 1.29 7.61
CA LEU A 77 4.37 1.42 7.38
C LEU A 77 4.97 2.29 8.47
N ASP A 78 5.72 1.70 9.39
CA ASP A 78 6.49 2.45 10.38
C ASP A 78 7.84 2.85 9.78
N LEU A 79 7.96 4.12 9.42
CA LEU A 79 9.14 4.74 8.83
C LEU A 79 10.23 5.05 9.86
N GLU A 80 9.99 4.90 11.17
CA GLU A 80 11.03 4.99 12.19
C GLU A 80 11.89 3.71 12.21
N SER A 81 11.24 2.56 12.05
CA SER A 81 11.88 1.23 12.08
C SER A 81 12.04 0.57 10.71
N GLY A 82 11.34 1.06 9.67
CA GLY A 82 11.23 0.43 8.36
C GLY A 82 10.35 -0.83 8.34
N LEU A 83 9.55 -1.06 9.39
CA LEU A 83 8.67 -2.21 9.51
C LEU A 83 7.37 -2.01 8.71
N VAL A 84 6.94 -3.07 8.02
CA VAL A 84 5.71 -3.10 7.22
C VAL A 84 4.76 -4.14 7.79
N GLU A 85 3.61 -3.71 8.28
CA GLU A 85 2.51 -4.61 8.66
C GLU A 85 1.43 -4.63 7.58
N VAL A 86 0.98 -5.81 7.18
CA VAL A 86 -0.10 -6.00 6.20
C VAL A 86 -1.30 -6.63 6.90
N ARG A 87 -2.47 -6.00 6.81
CA ARG A 87 -3.74 -6.51 7.33
C ARG A 87 -4.73 -6.69 6.19
N ASP A 88 -5.28 -7.90 6.10
CA ASP A 88 -6.40 -8.20 5.22
C ASP A 88 -7.71 -7.75 5.89
N LEU A 89 -8.55 -7.04 5.15
CA LEU A 89 -9.85 -6.56 5.64
C LEU A 89 -11.00 -7.47 5.19
N GLY A 90 -10.72 -8.54 4.45
CA GLY A 90 -11.68 -9.45 3.83
C GLY A 90 -12.09 -10.67 4.66
N SER A 91 -12.43 -10.51 5.95
CA SER A 91 -13.13 -11.58 6.69
C SER A 91 -14.39 -11.06 7.37
N HIS A 92 -15.56 -11.33 6.78
CA HIS A 92 -16.82 -11.40 7.50
C HIS A 92 -17.80 -12.37 6.86
#